data_AF-A0A1F9P997-F1
#
_entry.id   AF-A0A1F9P997-F1
#
_cell.length_a   1.000
_cell.length_b   1.000
_cell.length_c   1.000
_cell.angle_alpha   90.00
_cell.angle_beta   90.00
_cell.angle_gamma   90.00
#
_symmetry.space_group_name_H-M   'P 1'
#
loop_
_entity.id
_entity.type
_entity.pdbx_description
1 polymer ?
#
loop_
_entity_poly.entity_id
_entity_poly.type
_entity_poly.pdbx_seq_one_letter_code
_entity_poly.pdbx_strand_id
1 'polypeptide(L)'
;MAKIVVDPISRIEGHLRIEAEVNGGVITDAWSSSTMFRGIEKILKGRDPRDAWFWTQRFCGVCTTVHSIASIRAVENALKIKIPPNAELIRNIIIGIQSVQDHVIHFYHLHALDWVDITSGLKADPVRTAALAASLSEWPNNSATHFKAVQDRLNSFVSSGRLGPFANAYWGHPAYKLPPEANLMASAHYLEALKWQKDVIKIHAILGSKNPHPQTFLVGGMAIPIDPDSQNALNADKLIEIKRLLKKARDFVEQVYIPDLLAVASFYKEWAGIGAGVGNFLSYGEFPDANGNLWLPAGAIVNKDLAKVTAVDHQKVAEYVDHSWYGYAEGKGKGLHPWKGESEPAYTGPTPPYEFLDTAAKYSWVKAPRYDELPMEVGPLARVLVAYASGHQETKALVDLVLGKLGVGADALFSTLGRTAARGIDCLLIARQTPNWLDELINNISRGDLRIHSGEMWDPSDWPAEASGYGLHEAPRGALGHWIKIRDQKIYNYQAVVPSTWNASPRDAKGQRGPYEAALVGTPVANINMPLEILRTIHSFDPCLACAVHVLDATGTELVQVKTA
;
A
#
# COMPACT_ATOMS: atom_id res chain seq x y z
N MET A 1 -18.50 -29.74 2.79
CA MET A 1 -17.70 -28.51 2.61
C MET A 1 -18.01 -27.60 3.78
N ALA A 2 -16.99 -27.10 4.46
CA ALA A 2 -17.18 -26.11 5.52
C ALA A 2 -16.99 -24.71 4.92
N LYS A 3 -17.78 -23.73 5.36
CA LYS A 3 -17.65 -22.33 4.93
C LYS A 3 -17.10 -21.50 6.08
N ILE A 4 -16.03 -20.76 5.80
CA ILE A 4 -15.37 -19.85 6.75
C ILE A 4 -15.81 -18.44 6.42
N VAL A 5 -16.09 -17.67 7.46
CA VAL A 5 -16.30 -16.23 7.38
C VAL A 5 -15.27 -15.57 8.29
N VAL A 6 -14.50 -14.64 7.73
CA VAL A 6 -13.63 -13.76 8.50
C VAL A 6 -14.10 -12.33 8.30
N ASP A 7 -14.86 -11.84 9.28
CA ASP A 7 -15.45 -10.51 9.30
C ASP A 7 -15.55 -10.03 10.76
N PRO A 8 -14.77 -9.01 11.17
CA PRO A 8 -13.86 -8.23 10.33
C PRO A 8 -12.54 -8.95 10.04
N ILE A 9 -11.97 -8.70 8.85
CA ILE A 9 -10.50 -8.79 8.71
C ILE A 9 -9.92 -7.59 9.46
N SER A 10 -9.13 -7.86 10.51
CA SER A 10 -8.46 -6.84 11.32
C SER A 10 -7.03 -6.60 10.82
N ARG A 11 -6.30 -5.61 11.38
CA ARG A 11 -4.93 -5.25 10.96
C ARG A 11 -4.81 -4.91 9.47
N ILE A 12 -5.87 -4.31 8.95
CA ILE A 12 -5.92 -3.68 7.63
C ILE A 12 -6.48 -2.28 7.80
N GLU A 13 -6.45 -1.50 6.74
CA GLU A 13 -7.20 -0.26 6.68
C GLU A 13 -8.59 -0.52 6.05
N GLY A 14 -9.64 0.01 6.67
CA GLY A 14 -11.02 -0.11 6.18
C GLY A 14 -11.72 -1.41 6.57
N HIS A 15 -12.78 -1.75 5.83
CA HIS A 15 -13.66 -2.88 6.13
C HIS A 15 -13.62 -3.92 5.00
N LEU A 16 -13.14 -5.12 5.35
CA LEU A 16 -13.04 -6.27 4.47
C LEU A 16 -13.64 -7.49 5.16
N ARG A 17 -14.43 -8.22 4.38
CA ARG A 17 -14.97 -9.54 4.69
C ARG A 17 -14.40 -10.53 3.70
N ILE A 18 -13.90 -11.66 4.21
CA ILE A 18 -13.51 -12.81 3.39
C ILE A 18 -14.44 -13.97 3.72
N GLU A 19 -14.99 -14.59 2.68
CA GLU A 19 -15.63 -15.89 2.78
C GLU A 19 -14.80 -16.93 2.02
N ALA A 20 -14.65 -18.13 2.57
CA ALA A 20 -13.90 -19.21 1.93
C ALA A 20 -14.60 -20.56 2.11
N GLU A 21 -14.57 -21.39 1.08
CA GLU A 21 -14.98 -22.79 1.14
C GLU A 21 -13.77 -23.68 1.39
N VAL A 22 -13.87 -24.56 2.38
CA VAL A 22 -12.82 -25.51 2.74
C VAL A 22 -13.29 -26.94 2.52
N ASN A 23 -12.48 -27.68 1.77
CA ASN A 23 -12.65 -29.11 1.51
C ASN A 23 -11.34 -29.85 1.78
N GLY A 24 -11.38 -30.91 2.57
CA GLY A 24 -10.17 -31.67 2.93
C GLY A 24 -9.09 -30.83 3.63
N GLY A 25 -9.47 -29.77 4.34
CA GLY A 25 -8.52 -28.85 4.99
C GLY A 25 -7.83 -27.86 4.05
N VAL A 26 -8.30 -27.72 2.80
CA VAL A 26 -7.76 -26.78 1.82
C VAL A 26 -8.87 -25.87 1.30
N ILE A 27 -8.57 -24.59 1.08
CA ILE A 27 -9.50 -23.64 0.47
C ILE A 27 -9.72 -23.99 -1.00
N THR A 28 -10.97 -24.27 -1.40
CA THR A 28 -11.36 -24.57 -2.79
C THR A 28 -12.00 -23.39 -3.50
N ASP A 29 -12.62 -22.46 -2.76
CA ASP A 29 -13.11 -21.20 -3.29
C ASP A 29 -13.05 -20.07 -2.25
N ALA A 30 -13.00 -18.82 -2.71
CA ALA A 30 -12.95 -17.64 -1.85
C ALA A 30 -13.63 -16.43 -2.50
N TRP A 31 -14.12 -15.51 -1.66
CA TRP A 31 -14.77 -14.26 -2.04
C TRP A 31 -14.27 -13.08 -1.21
N SER A 32 -13.99 -11.97 -1.89
CA SER A 32 -13.52 -10.72 -1.29
C SER A 32 -14.59 -9.64 -1.34
N SER A 33 -15.05 -9.18 -0.18
CA SER A 33 -16.11 -8.19 -0.06
C SER A 33 -15.67 -7.00 0.78
N SER A 34 -15.67 -5.80 0.22
CA SER A 34 -15.69 -4.60 1.06
C SER A 34 -17.11 -4.27 1.46
N THR A 35 -17.31 -4.04 2.76
CA THR A 35 -18.62 -3.79 3.38
C THR A 35 -18.88 -2.30 3.64
N MET A 36 -18.17 -1.40 2.94
CA MET A 36 -18.24 0.05 3.13
C MET A 36 -18.16 0.83 1.80
N PHE A 37 -18.77 2.02 1.74
CA PHE A 37 -18.72 2.94 0.59
C PHE A 37 -18.96 4.41 1.01
N ARG A 38 -18.33 5.37 0.33
CA ARG A 38 -18.76 6.80 0.35
C ARG A 38 -19.26 7.37 -0.97
N GLY A 39 -18.51 7.12 -2.05
CA GLY A 39 -18.63 7.85 -3.32
C GLY A 39 -17.99 9.24 -3.38
N ILE A 40 -16.70 9.44 -3.05
CA ILE A 40 -16.03 10.75 -3.32
C ILE A 40 -16.09 11.11 -4.81
N GLU A 41 -16.00 10.15 -5.71
CA GLU A 41 -16.08 10.41 -7.15
C GLU A 41 -17.33 11.22 -7.53
N LYS A 42 -18.46 10.98 -6.85
CA LYS A 42 -19.68 11.80 -6.98
C LYS A 42 -19.51 13.18 -6.34
N ILE A 43 -18.91 13.26 -5.16
CA ILE A 43 -18.65 14.52 -4.43
C ILE A 43 -17.78 15.48 -5.26
N LEU A 44 -16.88 14.98 -6.10
CA LEU A 44 -15.98 15.79 -6.93
C LEU A 44 -16.67 16.47 -8.12
N LYS A 45 -17.82 15.96 -8.59
CA LYS A 45 -18.53 16.56 -9.73
C LYS A 45 -18.92 18.02 -9.43
N GLY A 46 -18.65 18.92 -10.37
CA GLY A 46 -18.93 20.35 -10.25
C GLY A 46 -17.92 21.15 -9.41
N ARG A 47 -16.89 20.53 -8.83
CA ARG A 47 -15.84 21.24 -8.08
C ARG A 47 -14.78 21.84 -9.01
N ASP A 48 -13.96 22.72 -8.45
CA ASP A 48 -12.76 23.24 -9.12
C ASP A 48 -11.69 22.11 -9.20
N PRO A 49 -11.14 21.82 -10.39
CA PRO A 49 -10.04 20.87 -10.55
C PRO A 49 -8.84 21.11 -9.64
N ARG A 50 -8.53 22.38 -9.30
CA ARG A 50 -7.41 22.73 -8.40
C ARG A 50 -7.62 22.24 -6.97
N ASP A 51 -8.87 22.05 -6.54
CA ASP A 51 -9.22 21.56 -5.21
C ASP A 51 -9.32 20.03 -5.13
N ALA A 52 -9.30 19.34 -6.28
CA ALA A 52 -9.54 17.90 -6.34
C ALA A 52 -8.60 17.11 -5.42
N TRP A 53 -7.32 17.48 -5.39
CA TRP A 53 -6.29 16.80 -4.59
C TRP A 53 -6.58 16.84 -3.09
N PHE A 54 -7.25 17.90 -2.62
CA PHE A 54 -7.58 18.07 -1.21
C PHE A 54 -8.65 17.08 -0.78
N TRP A 55 -9.68 16.89 -1.62
CA TRP A 55 -10.73 15.89 -1.42
C TRP A 55 -10.19 14.48 -1.57
N THR A 56 -9.43 14.23 -2.64
CA THR A 56 -8.91 12.89 -2.90
C THR A 56 -7.88 12.45 -1.88
N GLN A 57 -7.17 13.38 -1.24
CA GLN A 57 -6.26 13.04 -0.14
C GLN A 57 -6.96 12.28 1.00
N ARG A 58 -8.25 12.50 1.19
CA ARG A 58 -9.06 11.83 2.22
C ARG A 58 -9.63 10.51 1.71
N PHE A 59 -9.15 10.01 0.57
CA PHE A 59 -9.37 8.62 0.15
C PHE A 59 -8.92 7.68 1.27
N CYS A 60 -7.76 7.98 1.87
CA CYS A 60 -7.24 7.24 3.01
C CYS A 60 -6.17 8.02 3.80
N GLY A 61 -6.12 7.80 5.11
CA GLY A 61 -5.10 8.35 6.01
C GLY A 61 -3.83 7.50 6.15
N VAL A 62 -3.84 6.22 5.76
CA VAL A 62 -2.66 5.33 5.76
C VAL A 62 -1.81 5.56 4.52
N CYS A 63 -2.39 5.33 3.33
CA CYS A 63 -1.78 5.65 2.03
C CYS A 63 -1.77 7.18 1.79
N THR A 64 -1.48 7.98 2.82
CA THR A 64 -1.57 9.45 2.74
C THR A 64 -0.60 9.98 1.69
N THR A 65 -0.91 11.15 1.10
CA THR A 65 -0.23 11.78 -0.05
C THR A 65 -0.57 11.22 -1.44
N VAL A 66 -0.69 9.90 -1.60
CA VAL A 66 -0.71 9.24 -2.92
C VAL A 66 -1.83 9.74 -3.84
N HIS A 67 -3.03 9.93 -3.26
CA HIS A 67 -4.19 10.41 -4.00
C HIS A 67 -4.16 11.90 -4.32
N SER A 68 -3.41 12.69 -3.53
CA SER A 68 -3.15 14.09 -3.88
C SER A 68 -2.21 14.17 -5.07
N ILE A 69 -1.16 13.34 -5.09
CA ILE A 69 -0.18 13.27 -6.17
C ILE A 69 -0.83 12.78 -7.47
N ALA A 70 -1.59 11.68 -7.42
CA ALA A 70 -2.34 11.22 -8.59
C ALA A 70 -3.34 12.28 -9.08
N SER A 71 -4.00 13.00 -8.15
CA SER A 71 -4.94 14.06 -8.53
C SER A 71 -4.27 15.27 -9.19
N ILE A 72 -3.19 15.82 -8.62
CA ILE A 72 -2.49 16.96 -9.23
C ILE A 72 -1.89 16.57 -10.58
N ARG A 73 -1.31 15.37 -10.69
CA ARG A 73 -0.82 14.83 -11.98
C ARG A 73 -1.95 14.72 -13.01
N ALA A 74 -3.16 14.31 -12.61
CA ALA A 74 -4.29 14.21 -13.52
C ALA A 74 -4.74 15.58 -14.07
N VAL A 75 -4.74 16.61 -13.21
CA VAL A 75 -5.07 17.98 -13.61
C VAL A 75 -3.96 18.57 -14.47
N GLU A 76 -2.70 18.41 -14.07
CA GLU A 76 -1.52 18.87 -14.81
C GLU A 76 -1.46 18.22 -16.20
N ASN A 77 -1.79 16.93 -16.30
CA ASN A 77 -1.90 16.23 -17.58
C ASN A 77 -3.03 16.79 -18.45
N ALA A 78 -4.22 17.01 -17.87
CA ALA A 78 -5.37 17.57 -18.60
C ALA A 78 -5.07 18.97 -19.15
N LEU A 79 -4.37 19.80 -18.37
CA LEU A 79 -4.06 21.20 -18.70
C LEU A 79 -2.68 21.40 -19.35
N LYS A 80 -1.92 20.30 -19.57
CA LYS A 80 -0.57 20.30 -20.13
C LYS A 80 0.44 21.16 -19.36
N ILE A 81 0.29 21.24 -18.04
CA ILE A 81 1.16 22.02 -17.16
C ILE A 81 2.48 21.26 -16.96
N LYS A 82 3.60 21.97 -17.11
CA LYS A 82 4.93 21.48 -16.74
C LYS A 82 5.34 22.06 -15.40
N ILE A 83 5.70 21.21 -14.45
CA ILE A 83 6.12 21.65 -13.12
C ILE A 83 7.63 21.92 -13.07
N PRO A 84 8.12 22.79 -12.18
CA PRO A 84 9.55 23.00 -11.99
C PRO A 84 10.27 21.74 -11.45
N PRO A 85 11.56 21.52 -11.80
CA PRO A 85 12.32 20.34 -11.35
C PRO A 85 12.35 20.15 -9.83
N ASN A 86 12.47 21.23 -9.06
CA ASN A 86 12.47 21.14 -7.60
C ASN A 86 11.11 20.69 -7.04
N ALA A 87 10.01 20.99 -7.74
CA ALA A 87 8.69 20.53 -7.33
C ALA A 87 8.56 19.02 -7.51
N GLU A 88 9.08 18.47 -8.62
CA GLU A 88 9.13 17.03 -8.85
C GLU A 88 10.03 16.35 -7.80
N LEU A 89 11.21 16.89 -7.51
CA LEU A 89 12.10 16.34 -6.48
C LEU A 89 11.45 16.33 -5.09
N ILE A 90 10.75 17.40 -4.70
CA ILE A 90 10.00 17.43 -3.43
C ILE A 90 8.88 16.38 -3.44
N ARG A 91 8.14 16.23 -4.55
CA ARG A 91 7.13 15.18 -4.70
C ARG A 91 7.77 13.78 -4.57
N ASN A 92 8.88 13.52 -5.24
CA ASN A 92 9.62 12.25 -5.15
C ASN A 92 10.09 11.97 -3.71
N ILE A 93 10.59 12.96 -2.98
CA ILE A 93 10.98 12.81 -1.57
C ILE A 93 9.77 12.45 -0.69
N ILE A 94 8.63 13.12 -0.89
CA ILE A 94 7.38 12.84 -0.19
C ILE A 94 6.89 11.42 -0.51
N ILE A 95 6.86 11.02 -1.78
CA ILE A 95 6.48 9.65 -2.20
C ILE A 95 7.42 8.62 -1.57
N GLY A 96 8.71 8.91 -1.59
CA GLY A 96 9.75 8.01 -1.11
C GLY A 96 9.59 7.73 0.39
N ILE A 97 9.49 8.78 1.20
CA ILE A 97 9.34 8.61 2.66
C ILE A 97 7.96 8.06 3.05
N GLN A 98 6.89 8.40 2.31
CA GLN A 98 5.58 7.74 2.48
C GLN A 98 5.71 6.23 2.29
N SER A 99 6.36 5.80 1.20
CA SER A 99 6.50 4.38 0.87
C SER A 99 7.33 3.64 1.90
N VAL A 100 8.44 4.23 2.35
CA VAL A 100 9.29 3.64 3.39
C VAL A 100 8.55 3.50 4.72
N GLN A 101 7.82 4.53 5.15
CA GLN A 101 7.08 4.50 6.41
C GLN A 101 5.89 3.53 6.36
N ASP A 102 5.11 3.52 5.26
CA ASP A 102 3.96 2.62 5.09
C ASP A 102 4.42 1.15 5.09
N HIS A 103 5.47 0.82 4.34
CA HIS A 103 6.01 -0.55 4.28
C HIS A 103 6.50 -1.07 5.62
N VAL A 104 7.20 -0.24 6.41
CA VAL A 104 7.68 -0.63 7.74
C VAL A 104 6.51 -0.78 8.72
N ILE A 105 5.52 0.13 8.71
CA ILE A 105 4.32 -0.01 9.54
C ILE A 105 3.55 -1.26 9.16
N HIS A 106 3.37 -1.53 7.86
CA HIS A 106 2.71 -2.73 7.38
C HIS A 106 3.40 -3.98 7.90
N PHE A 107 4.71 -4.10 7.68
CA PHE A 107 5.45 -5.29 8.08
C PHE A 107 5.32 -5.57 9.57
N TYR A 108 5.55 -4.57 10.44
CA TYR A 108 5.52 -4.79 11.89
C TYR A 108 4.10 -4.78 12.46
N HIS A 109 3.33 -3.71 12.23
CA HIS A 109 2.10 -3.45 12.97
C HIS A 109 0.88 -4.13 12.36
N LEU A 110 0.92 -4.47 11.08
CA LEU A 110 -0.19 -5.11 10.38
C LEU A 110 0.09 -6.60 10.12
N HIS A 111 1.29 -6.95 9.69
CA HIS A 111 1.57 -8.28 9.18
C HIS A 111 2.36 -9.20 10.12
N ALA A 112 3.30 -8.67 10.92
CA ALA A 112 4.23 -9.49 11.71
C ALA A 112 3.51 -10.42 12.68
N LEU A 113 2.38 -10.01 13.25
CA LEU A 113 1.61 -10.84 14.19
C LEU A 113 0.99 -12.08 13.53
N ASP A 114 1.02 -12.20 12.20
CA ASP A 114 0.68 -13.46 11.53
C ASP A 114 1.80 -14.51 11.61
N TRP A 115 3.03 -14.06 11.88
CA TRP A 115 4.27 -14.85 11.80
C TRP A 115 5.01 -14.93 13.14
N VAL A 116 4.77 -13.96 14.02
CA VAL A 116 5.44 -13.78 15.32
C VAL A 116 4.43 -14.07 16.43
N ASP A 117 4.75 -15.04 17.28
CA ASP A 117 3.99 -15.35 18.49
C ASP A 117 4.62 -14.62 19.69
N ILE A 118 4.02 -13.49 20.08
CA ILE A 118 4.51 -12.66 21.18
C ILE A 118 4.48 -13.40 22.53
N THR A 119 3.57 -14.36 22.71
CA THR A 119 3.45 -15.15 23.95
C THR A 119 4.55 -16.19 24.03
N SER A 120 5.01 -16.71 22.89
CA SER A 120 6.22 -17.54 22.83
C SER A 120 7.47 -16.74 23.20
N GLY A 121 7.54 -15.45 22.88
CA GLY A 121 8.65 -14.56 23.26
C GLY A 121 8.84 -14.41 24.77
N LEU A 122 7.80 -14.63 25.57
CA LEU A 122 7.89 -14.62 27.05
C LEU A 122 8.78 -15.75 27.60
N LYS A 123 8.99 -16.81 26.81
CA LYS A 123 9.81 -17.97 27.18
C LYS A 123 11.26 -17.86 26.70
N ALA A 124 11.61 -16.78 26.00
CA ALA A 124 12.92 -16.60 25.40
C ALA A 124 14.02 -16.39 26.45
N ASP A 125 15.24 -16.84 26.14
CA ASP A 125 16.44 -16.42 26.85
C ASP A 125 16.93 -15.08 26.27
N PRO A 126 16.96 -13.97 27.05
CA PRO A 126 17.42 -12.67 26.55
C PRO A 126 18.88 -12.66 26.08
N VAL A 127 19.75 -13.50 26.63
CA VAL A 127 21.16 -13.61 26.21
C VAL A 127 21.25 -14.25 24.84
N ARG A 128 20.46 -15.31 24.60
CA ARG A 128 20.40 -15.95 23.26
C ARG A 128 19.70 -15.06 22.24
N THR A 129 18.69 -14.31 22.66
CA THR A 129 18.03 -13.31 21.81
C THR A 129 19.02 -12.22 21.39
N ALA A 130 19.85 -11.74 22.32
CA ALA A 130 20.93 -10.79 22.03
C ALA A 130 21.95 -11.34 21.03
N ALA A 131 22.40 -12.58 21.24
CA ALA A 131 23.31 -13.25 20.32
C ALA A 131 22.72 -13.44 18.92
N LEU A 132 21.43 -13.81 18.83
CA LEU A 132 20.71 -13.90 17.55
C LEU A 132 20.67 -12.53 16.86
N ALA A 133 20.22 -11.48 17.56
CA ALA A 133 20.12 -10.14 16.98
C ALA A 133 21.47 -9.61 16.48
N ALA A 134 22.53 -9.78 17.26
CA ALA A 134 23.90 -9.41 16.88
C ALA A 134 24.42 -10.23 15.69
N SER A 135 23.99 -11.49 15.52
CA SER A 135 24.38 -12.30 14.35
C SER A 135 23.74 -11.84 13.04
N LEU A 136 22.63 -11.09 13.13
CA LEU A 136 21.83 -10.63 11.98
C LEU A 136 22.13 -9.18 11.61
N SER A 137 22.50 -8.33 12.57
CA SER A 137 22.63 -6.89 12.36
C SER A 137 23.47 -6.20 13.44
N GLU A 138 24.11 -5.09 13.04
CA GLU A 138 24.82 -4.16 13.92
C GLU A 138 23.89 -3.15 14.63
N TRP A 139 22.57 -3.38 14.58
CA TRP A 139 21.59 -2.51 15.25
C TRP A 139 21.86 -2.42 16.76
N PRO A 140 22.00 -1.21 17.34
CA PRO A 140 22.54 -1.04 18.69
C PRO A 140 21.61 -1.53 19.82
N ASN A 141 20.30 -1.68 19.57
CA ASN A 141 19.35 -2.16 20.58
C ASN A 141 19.32 -3.70 20.67
N ASN A 142 20.48 -4.35 20.73
CA ASN A 142 20.61 -5.81 20.65
C ASN A 142 21.18 -6.46 21.93
N SER A 143 21.22 -5.75 23.07
CA SER A 143 21.78 -6.29 24.32
C SER A 143 20.82 -7.20 25.09
N ALA A 144 21.36 -8.11 25.90
CA ALA A 144 20.56 -8.98 26.77
C ALA A 144 19.70 -8.17 27.76
N THR A 145 20.23 -7.06 28.28
CA THR A 145 19.50 -6.13 29.15
C THR A 145 18.33 -5.49 28.42
N HIS A 146 18.50 -5.09 27.15
CA HIS A 146 17.42 -4.55 26.33
C HIS A 146 16.31 -5.58 26.14
N PHE A 147 16.64 -6.80 25.69
CA PHE A 147 15.65 -7.85 25.47
C PHE A 147 14.97 -8.30 26.76
N LYS A 148 15.68 -8.31 27.89
CA LYS A 148 15.06 -8.58 29.19
C LYS A 148 14.02 -7.52 29.55
N ALA A 149 14.33 -6.24 29.35
CA ALA A 149 13.38 -5.16 29.60
C ALA A 149 12.14 -5.24 28.69
N VAL A 150 12.30 -5.60 27.42
CA VAL A 150 11.17 -5.84 26.50
C VAL A 150 10.34 -7.04 26.98
N GLN A 151 10.98 -8.15 27.33
CA GLN A 151 10.31 -9.34 27.84
C GLN A 151 9.51 -9.03 29.11
N ASP A 152 10.08 -8.31 30.07
CA ASP A 152 9.41 -7.95 31.33
C ASP A 152 8.20 -7.05 31.08
N ARG A 153 8.31 -6.13 30.12
CA ARG A 153 7.18 -5.29 29.68
C ARG A 153 6.08 -6.11 29.03
N LEU A 154 6.40 -7.04 28.14
CA LEU A 154 5.44 -7.95 27.53
C LEU A 154 4.79 -8.86 28.57
N ASN A 155 5.56 -9.39 29.51
CA ASN A 155 5.07 -10.24 30.58
C ASN A 155 4.09 -9.48 31.49
N SER A 156 4.42 -8.24 31.85
CA SER A 156 3.52 -7.38 32.63
C SER A 156 2.21 -7.09 31.89
N PHE A 157 2.30 -6.86 30.57
CA PHE A 157 1.13 -6.61 29.73
C PHE A 157 0.24 -7.86 29.63
N VAL A 158 0.82 -9.04 29.35
CA VAL A 158 0.09 -10.31 29.24
C VAL A 158 -0.51 -10.73 30.59
N SER A 159 0.25 -10.62 31.68
CA SER A 159 -0.20 -10.97 33.04
C SER A 159 -1.35 -10.09 33.52
N SER A 160 -1.54 -8.90 32.93
CA SER A 160 -2.67 -8.02 33.28
C SER A 160 -4.03 -8.56 32.83
N GLY A 161 -4.07 -9.58 31.96
CA GLY A 161 -5.28 -10.09 31.31
C GLY A 161 -5.90 -9.14 30.28
N ARG A 162 -5.38 -7.91 30.15
CA ARG A 162 -5.88 -6.88 29.23
C ARG A 162 -4.98 -6.80 28.00
N LEU A 163 -5.13 -7.77 27.10
CA LEU A 163 -4.27 -7.92 25.92
C LEU A 163 -4.49 -6.84 24.84
N GLY A 164 -5.54 -6.02 24.95
CA GLY A 164 -5.80 -4.90 24.03
C GLY A 164 -5.67 -5.32 22.55
N PRO A 165 -4.80 -4.68 21.75
CA PRO A 165 -4.62 -5.01 20.33
C PRO A 165 -4.09 -6.42 20.08
N PHE A 166 -3.50 -7.07 21.09
CA PHE A 166 -2.99 -8.45 20.99
C PHE A 166 -4.06 -9.50 21.30
N ALA A 167 -5.28 -9.12 21.70
CA ALA A 167 -6.35 -10.08 21.99
C ALA A 167 -6.85 -10.82 20.73
N ASN A 168 -6.67 -10.23 19.54
CA ASN A 168 -7.29 -10.70 18.28
C ASN A 168 -6.34 -11.55 17.41
N ALA A 169 -5.20 -11.99 17.95
CA ALA A 169 -4.27 -12.87 17.24
C ALA A 169 -4.29 -14.29 17.83
N TYR A 170 -3.79 -15.26 17.06
CA TYR A 170 -4.00 -16.69 17.32
C TYR A 170 -2.85 -17.34 18.09
N TRP A 171 -2.44 -16.76 19.23
CA TRP A 171 -1.27 -17.23 20.00
C TRP A 171 -1.29 -18.75 20.27
N GLY A 172 -0.14 -19.40 20.10
CA GLY A 172 -0.01 -20.86 20.23
C GLY A 172 -0.51 -21.67 19.03
N HIS A 173 -0.99 -21.02 17.96
CA HIS A 173 -1.41 -21.72 16.74
C HIS A 173 -0.24 -22.54 16.15
N PRO A 174 -0.48 -23.78 15.69
CA PRO A 174 0.58 -24.67 15.19
C PRO A 174 1.31 -24.15 13.94
N ALA A 175 0.72 -23.17 13.25
CA ALA A 175 1.37 -22.52 12.11
C ALA A 175 2.41 -21.47 12.50
N TYR A 176 2.59 -21.11 13.78
CA TYR A 176 3.74 -20.33 14.24
C TYR A 176 4.96 -21.25 14.40
N LYS A 177 6.10 -20.85 13.81
CA LYS A 177 7.31 -21.67 13.73
C LYS A 177 8.56 -21.03 14.32
N LEU A 178 8.49 -19.74 14.65
CA LEU A 178 9.64 -19.03 15.20
C LEU A 178 9.98 -19.55 16.61
N PRO A 179 11.27 -19.72 16.95
CA PRO A 179 11.69 -19.99 18.31
C PRO A 179 11.40 -18.78 19.23
N PRO A 180 11.29 -18.99 20.55
CA PRO A 180 11.09 -17.91 21.52
C PRO A 180 12.01 -16.70 21.31
N GLU A 181 13.29 -16.93 21.06
CA GLU A 181 14.30 -15.88 20.85
C GLU A 181 13.97 -15.00 19.64
N ALA A 182 13.62 -15.60 18.50
CA ALA A 182 13.22 -14.84 17.30
C ALA A 182 11.91 -14.07 17.53
N ASN A 183 10.96 -14.65 18.29
CA ASN A 183 9.73 -13.96 18.65
C ASN A 183 9.98 -12.74 19.56
N LEU A 184 10.87 -12.87 20.55
CA LEU A 184 11.23 -11.75 21.43
C LEU A 184 11.96 -10.63 20.66
N MET A 185 12.88 -11.00 19.77
CA MET A 185 13.58 -10.05 18.88
C MET A 185 12.58 -9.27 18.02
N ALA A 186 11.71 -9.97 17.29
CA ALA A 186 10.71 -9.33 16.43
C ALA A 186 9.71 -8.48 17.24
N SER A 187 9.38 -8.88 18.47
CA SER A 187 8.53 -8.09 19.37
C SER A 187 9.22 -6.81 19.84
N ALA A 188 10.54 -6.83 20.07
CA ALA A 188 11.31 -5.62 20.36
C ALA A 188 11.29 -4.66 19.15
N HIS A 189 11.60 -5.18 17.97
CA HIS A 189 11.62 -4.40 16.73
C HIS A 189 10.24 -3.85 16.35
N TYR A 190 9.15 -4.57 16.63
CA TYR A 190 7.77 -4.06 16.53
C TYR A 190 7.56 -2.77 17.34
N LEU A 191 8.03 -2.76 18.61
CA LEU A 191 7.89 -1.61 19.50
C LEU A 191 8.82 -0.46 19.08
N GLU A 192 9.99 -0.77 18.53
CA GLU A 192 10.90 0.23 17.99
C GLU A 192 10.36 0.87 16.72
N ALA A 193 9.82 0.08 15.79
CA ALA A 193 9.16 0.56 14.58
C ALA A 193 8.04 1.54 14.90
N LEU A 194 7.26 1.29 15.97
CA LEU A 194 6.19 2.18 16.41
C LEU A 194 6.70 3.56 16.87
N LYS A 195 7.89 3.61 17.49
CA LYS A 195 8.56 4.87 17.87
C LYS A 195 9.26 5.53 16.70
N TRP A 196 9.89 4.73 15.83
CA TRP A 196 10.64 5.19 14.66
C TRP A 196 9.74 5.89 13.64
N GLN A 197 8.56 5.32 13.36
CA GLN A 197 7.69 5.79 12.27
C GLN A 197 7.23 7.24 12.46
N LYS A 198 6.92 7.65 13.70
CA LYS A 198 6.48 9.02 14.02
C LYS A 198 7.60 10.05 13.89
N ASP A 199 8.87 9.61 13.93
CA ASP A 199 10.00 10.51 13.79
C ASP A 199 10.34 10.75 12.33
N VAL A 200 10.50 9.69 11.53
CA VAL A 200 10.91 9.83 10.13
C VAL A 200 9.87 10.55 9.29
N ILE A 201 8.58 10.39 9.64
CA ILE A 201 7.48 11.03 8.91
C ILE A 201 7.38 12.55 9.16
N LYS A 202 8.20 13.12 10.07
CA LYS A 202 8.34 14.58 10.22
C LYS A 202 8.80 15.25 8.91
N ILE A 203 9.42 14.50 7.99
CA ILE A 203 9.72 14.99 6.63
C ILE A 203 8.45 15.50 5.93
N HIS A 204 7.31 14.80 6.08
CA HIS A 204 6.02 15.29 5.59
C HIS A 204 5.55 16.55 6.31
N ALA A 205 5.85 16.73 7.59
CA ALA A 205 5.52 17.98 8.27
C ALA A 205 6.39 19.15 7.76
N ILE A 206 7.67 18.90 7.47
CA ILE A 206 8.60 19.91 6.94
C ILE A 206 8.20 20.33 5.53
N LEU A 207 7.97 19.36 4.62
CA LEU A 207 7.65 19.61 3.22
C LEU A 207 6.15 19.88 2.97
N GLY A 208 5.31 19.45 3.90
CA GLY A 208 3.87 19.28 3.75
C GLY A 208 3.01 19.94 4.82
N SER A 209 3.62 20.66 5.76
CA SER A 209 3.01 21.27 6.95
C SER A 209 2.46 20.30 8.00
N LYS A 210 2.01 19.09 7.62
CA LYS A 210 1.48 18.08 8.55
C LYS A 210 1.57 16.67 7.98
N ASN A 211 1.48 15.69 8.88
CA ASN A 211 1.15 14.31 8.56
C ASN A 211 0.18 13.78 9.64
N PRO A 212 -0.85 13.00 9.27
CA PRO A 212 -1.30 12.68 7.91
C PRO A 212 -1.86 13.89 7.14
N HIS A 213 -2.06 13.71 5.83
CA HIS A 213 -2.69 14.69 4.91
C HIS A 213 -1.93 16.03 4.77
N PRO A 214 -0.74 16.05 4.13
CA PRO A 214 -0.01 17.28 3.80
C PRO A 214 -0.85 18.35 3.09
N GLN A 215 -0.55 19.63 3.30
CA GLN A 215 -1.33 20.77 2.81
C GLN A 215 -0.61 21.60 1.75
N THR A 216 0.58 21.19 1.31
CA THR A 216 1.41 21.96 0.37
C THR A 216 1.36 21.44 -1.06
N PHE A 217 0.53 20.44 -1.36
CA PHE A 217 0.30 20.04 -2.75
C PHE A 217 -0.39 21.18 -3.51
N LEU A 218 0.02 21.37 -4.77
CA LEU A 218 -0.50 22.44 -5.60
C LEU A 218 -0.46 22.01 -7.07
N VAL A 219 -1.53 22.26 -7.82
CA VAL A 219 -1.50 22.09 -9.28
C VAL A 219 -0.45 23.06 -9.84
N GLY A 220 0.51 22.52 -10.59
CA GLY A 220 1.64 23.28 -11.14
C GLY A 220 2.93 23.22 -10.29
N GLY A 221 2.92 22.54 -9.13
CA GLY A 221 4.14 22.35 -8.35
C GLY A 221 3.89 22.03 -6.87
N MET A 222 4.50 22.80 -5.98
CA MET A 222 4.30 22.72 -4.52
C MET A 222 4.14 24.13 -3.94
N ALA A 223 3.36 24.26 -2.87
CA ALA A 223 3.12 25.53 -2.18
C ALA A 223 4.20 25.88 -1.14
N ILE A 224 5.11 24.97 -0.81
CA ILE A 224 6.25 25.26 0.08
C ILE A 224 7.31 26.06 -0.70
N PRO A 225 7.58 27.34 -0.38
CA PRO A 225 8.58 28.12 -1.09
C PRO A 225 10.00 27.62 -0.77
N ILE A 226 10.93 27.82 -1.71
CA ILE A 226 12.37 27.65 -1.48
C ILE A 226 12.98 29.04 -1.41
N ASP A 227 13.60 29.36 -0.27
CA ASP A 227 14.31 30.61 -0.06
C ASP A 227 15.39 30.38 1.02
N PRO A 228 16.67 30.34 0.64
CA PRO A 228 17.79 30.12 1.56
C PRO A 228 17.88 31.14 2.70
N ASP A 229 17.35 32.36 2.50
CA ASP A 229 17.47 33.47 3.42
C ASP A 229 16.22 33.63 4.33
N SER A 230 15.22 32.77 4.17
CA SER A 230 13.95 32.84 4.91
C SER A 230 13.74 31.66 5.86
N GLN A 231 13.34 31.97 7.09
CA GLN A 231 12.93 30.95 8.07
C GLN A 231 11.56 30.31 7.73
N ASN A 232 10.75 31.00 6.94
CA ASN A 232 9.41 30.54 6.54
C ASN A 232 9.42 29.66 5.28
N ALA A 233 10.58 29.46 4.64
CA ALA A 233 10.75 28.68 3.42
C ALA A 233 11.66 27.46 3.63
N LEU A 234 11.76 26.59 2.63
CA LEU A 234 12.75 25.52 2.62
C LEU A 234 14.15 26.13 2.52
N ASN A 235 14.96 25.93 3.56
CA ASN A 235 16.29 26.51 3.74
C ASN A 235 17.29 25.44 4.23
N ALA A 236 18.54 25.81 4.47
CA ALA A 236 19.61 24.88 4.83
C ALA A 236 19.29 24.03 6.09
N ASP A 237 18.76 24.64 7.14
CA ASP A 237 18.44 23.95 8.39
C ASP A 237 17.39 22.84 8.18
N LYS A 238 16.33 23.15 7.41
CA LYS A 238 15.29 22.18 7.07
C LYS A 238 15.83 21.05 6.18
N LEU A 239 16.69 21.36 5.21
CA LEU A 239 17.30 20.36 4.34
C LEU A 239 18.23 19.41 5.13
N ILE A 240 19.01 19.93 6.08
CA ILE A 240 19.86 19.12 6.97
C ILE A 240 19.01 18.21 7.86
N GLU A 241 17.90 18.71 8.41
CA GLU A 241 16.98 17.91 9.22
C GLU A 241 16.34 16.79 8.39
N ILE A 242 15.89 17.08 7.16
CA ILE A 242 15.39 16.04 6.25
C ILE A 242 16.48 14.99 5.98
N LYS A 243 17.73 15.41 5.71
CA LYS A 243 18.85 14.48 5.47
C LYS A 243 19.08 13.55 6.66
N ARG A 244 19.03 14.09 7.89
CA ARG A 244 19.16 13.31 9.14
C ARG A 244 18.02 12.30 9.30
N LEU A 245 16.78 12.71 9.02
CA LEU A 245 15.60 11.84 9.12
C LEU A 245 15.61 10.75 8.04
N LEU A 246 16.03 11.06 6.81
CA LEU A 246 16.19 10.08 5.74
C LEU A 246 17.28 9.06 6.07
N LYS A 247 18.40 9.49 6.65
CA LYS A 247 19.43 8.56 7.15
C LYS A 247 18.86 7.63 8.21
N LYS A 248 18.11 8.17 9.20
CA LYS A 248 17.44 7.37 10.22
C LYS A 248 16.44 6.37 9.62
N ALA A 249 15.73 6.76 8.56
CA ALA A 249 14.81 5.86 7.86
C ALA A 249 15.58 4.72 7.19
N ARG A 250 16.62 5.05 6.41
CA ARG A 250 17.48 4.06 5.74
C ARG A 250 18.16 3.11 6.70
N ASP A 251 18.78 3.62 7.77
CA ASP A 251 19.46 2.80 8.77
C ASP A 251 18.51 1.77 9.39
N PHE A 252 17.27 2.16 9.72
CA PHE A 252 16.28 1.24 10.28
C PHE A 252 15.82 0.18 9.27
N VAL A 253 15.64 0.57 8.00
CA VAL A 253 15.30 -0.40 6.95
C VAL A 253 16.43 -1.42 6.77
N GLU A 254 17.67 -0.94 6.64
CA GLU A 254 18.85 -1.78 6.40
C GLU A 254 19.22 -2.67 7.58
N GLN A 255 19.05 -2.18 8.81
CA GLN A 255 19.56 -2.85 10.01
C GLN A 255 18.47 -3.52 10.86
N VAL A 256 17.19 -3.26 10.59
CA VAL A 256 16.09 -3.84 11.39
C VAL A 256 15.11 -4.56 10.48
N TYR A 257 14.48 -3.83 9.54
CA TYR A 257 13.43 -4.42 8.70
C TYR A 257 13.96 -5.56 7.80
N ILE A 258 15.01 -5.33 7.01
CA ILE A 258 15.50 -6.35 6.07
C ILE A 258 16.09 -7.58 6.79
N PRO A 259 16.90 -7.44 7.86
CA PRO A 259 17.35 -8.59 8.65
C PRO A 259 16.19 -9.39 9.25
N ASP A 260 15.17 -8.73 9.83
CA ASP A 260 13.99 -9.40 10.37
C ASP A 260 13.21 -10.14 9.29
N LEU A 261 12.98 -9.50 8.15
CA LEU A 261 12.30 -10.11 7.01
C LEU A 261 12.98 -11.41 6.59
N LEU A 262 14.30 -11.39 6.42
CA LEU A 262 15.07 -12.57 6.01
C LEU A 262 15.09 -13.64 7.11
N ALA A 263 15.25 -13.24 8.37
CA ALA A 263 15.26 -14.15 9.51
C ALA A 263 13.90 -14.84 9.65
N VAL A 264 12.80 -14.10 9.65
CA VAL A 264 11.44 -14.64 9.74
C VAL A 264 11.13 -15.53 8.54
N ALA A 265 11.39 -15.06 7.31
CA ALA A 265 11.13 -15.83 6.10
C ALA A 265 11.85 -17.18 6.08
N SER A 266 13.03 -17.29 6.70
CA SER A 266 13.79 -18.56 6.76
C SER A 266 13.05 -19.69 7.47
N PHE A 267 12.14 -19.38 8.41
CA PHE A 267 11.31 -20.36 9.13
C PHE A 267 10.01 -20.73 8.41
N TYR A 268 9.64 -19.96 7.37
CA TYR A 268 8.36 -20.07 6.68
C TYR A 268 8.53 -20.31 5.18
N LYS A 269 9.61 -20.97 4.76
CA LYS A 269 9.89 -21.21 3.34
C LYS A 269 8.79 -22.00 2.62
N GLU A 270 7.96 -22.76 3.32
CA GLU A 270 6.78 -23.40 2.72
C GLU A 270 5.78 -22.37 2.14
N TRP A 271 5.74 -21.16 2.69
CA TRP A 271 4.91 -20.07 2.17
C TRP A 271 5.43 -19.49 0.86
N ALA A 272 6.60 -19.91 0.40
CA ALA A 272 7.09 -19.65 -0.96
C ALA A 272 6.29 -20.41 -2.04
N GLY A 273 5.51 -21.42 -1.66
CA GLY A 273 4.63 -22.19 -2.57
C GLY A 273 3.13 -21.94 -2.38
N ILE A 274 2.75 -21.02 -1.49
CA ILE A 274 1.35 -20.76 -1.11
C ILE A 274 1.00 -19.31 -1.45
N GLY A 275 -0.24 -19.05 -1.89
CA GLY A 275 -0.70 -17.69 -2.11
C GLY A 275 -0.49 -17.15 -3.52
N ALA A 276 -0.27 -18.01 -4.51
CA ALA A 276 -0.11 -17.57 -5.89
C ALA A 276 -1.40 -16.88 -6.39
N GLY A 277 -1.28 -15.63 -6.83
CA GLY A 277 -2.42 -14.86 -7.33
C GLY A 277 -2.78 -15.20 -8.78
N VAL A 278 -3.35 -14.23 -9.49
CA VAL A 278 -3.83 -14.36 -10.88
C VAL A 278 -2.72 -14.55 -11.92
N GLY A 279 -1.45 -14.40 -11.53
CA GLY A 279 -0.29 -14.60 -12.42
C GLY A 279 -0.05 -13.47 -13.42
N ASN A 280 -0.85 -12.41 -13.38
CA ASN A 280 -0.66 -11.20 -14.18
C ASN A 280 -0.33 -10.04 -13.24
N PHE A 281 0.60 -9.18 -13.64
CA PHE A 281 1.14 -8.11 -12.81
C PHE A 281 1.13 -6.78 -13.56
N LEU A 282 0.75 -5.70 -12.89
CA LEU A 282 0.69 -4.36 -13.47
C LEU A 282 1.41 -3.37 -12.57
N SER A 283 2.31 -2.59 -13.16
CA SER A 283 2.93 -1.42 -12.52
C SER A 283 2.90 -0.23 -13.48
N TYR A 284 2.48 0.93 -12.99
CA TYR A 284 2.47 2.18 -13.76
C TYR A 284 3.81 2.91 -13.76
N GLY A 285 4.78 2.43 -12.98
CA GLY A 285 6.08 3.07 -12.79
C GLY A 285 5.99 4.38 -12.00
N GLU A 286 7.13 4.86 -11.50
CA GLU A 286 7.18 6.02 -10.60
C GLU A 286 8.56 6.67 -10.51
N PHE A 287 8.57 7.80 -9.81
CA PHE A 287 9.71 8.66 -9.56
C PHE A 287 10.25 9.23 -10.87
N PRO A 288 9.44 10.04 -11.57
CA PRO A 288 9.87 10.70 -12.80
C PRO A 288 11.00 11.69 -12.52
N ASP A 289 11.92 11.80 -13.47
CA ASP A 289 12.83 12.94 -13.59
C ASP A 289 12.11 14.14 -14.24
N ALA A 290 12.82 15.26 -14.41
CA ALA A 290 12.27 16.46 -15.04
C ALA A 290 11.84 16.27 -16.51
N ASN A 291 12.25 15.18 -17.17
CA ASN A 291 11.88 14.82 -18.54
C ASN A 291 10.74 13.79 -18.59
N GLY A 292 10.29 13.30 -17.44
CA GLY A 292 9.28 12.24 -17.32
C GLY A 292 9.82 10.82 -17.42
N ASN A 293 11.14 10.61 -17.39
CA ASN A 293 11.71 9.27 -17.33
C ASN A 293 11.51 8.71 -15.92
N LEU A 294 10.91 7.52 -15.82
CA LEU A 294 10.61 6.88 -14.54
C LEU A 294 11.83 6.10 -14.03
N TRP A 295 12.25 6.36 -12.80
CA TRP A 295 13.30 5.55 -12.15
C TRP A 295 12.82 4.11 -11.91
N LEU A 296 11.59 3.93 -11.43
CA LEU A 296 10.95 2.61 -11.40
C LEU A 296 10.15 2.40 -12.68
N PRO A 297 10.45 1.35 -13.47
CA PRO A 297 9.83 1.16 -14.78
C PRO A 297 8.36 0.77 -14.68
N ALA A 298 7.58 1.21 -15.67
CA ALA A 298 6.21 0.79 -15.89
C ALA A 298 6.16 -0.49 -16.74
N GLY A 299 5.18 -1.36 -16.51
CA GLY A 299 5.00 -2.55 -17.33
C GLY A 299 3.84 -3.44 -16.90
N ALA A 300 3.40 -4.28 -17.82
CA ALA A 300 2.46 -5.37 -17.58
C ALA A 300 3.11 -6.72 -17.91
N ILE A 301 2.97 -7.69 -17.01
CA ILE A 301 3.39 -9.08 -17.18
C ILE A 301 2.14 -9.94 -17.15
N VAL A 302 2.04 -10.91 -18.05
CA VAL A 302 0.88 -11.81 -18.16
C VAL A 302 1.37 -13.25 -18.07
N ASN A 303 0.61 -14.12 -17.41
CA ASN A 303 0.94 -15.55 -17.24
C ASN A 303 2.32 -15.82 -16.61
N LYS A 304 2.78 -14.93 -15.72
CA LYS A 304 4.09 -15.00 -15.05
C LYS A 304 5.29 -14.98 -16.02
N ASP A 305 5.09 -14.58 -17.27
CA ASP A 305 6.15 -14.54 -18.28
C ASP A 305 7.09 -13.34 -18.08
N LEU A 306 8.14 -13.54 -17.27
CA LEU A 306 9.15 -12.52 -16.99
C LEU A 306 10.05 -12.20 -18.19
N ALA A 307 10.00 -12.99 -19.28
CA ALA A 307 10.71 -12.64 -20.51
C ALA A 307 9.99 -11.54 -21.30
N LYS A 308 8.72 -11.25 -20.97
CA LYS A 308 7.88 -10.33 -21.72
C LYS A 308 7.22 -9.29 -20.81
N VAL A 309 7.84 -8.12 -20.73
CA VAL A 309 7.23 -6.91 -20.16
C VAL A 309 6.58 -6.11 -21.29
N THR A 310 5.26 -5.91 -21.20
CA THR A 310 4.52 -5.08 -22.16
C THR A 310 4.40 -3.65 -21.63
N ALA A 311 4.54 -2.65 -22.50
CA ALA A 311 4.34 -1.26 -22.12
C ALA A 311 2.91 -1.03 -21.60
N VAL A 312 2.79 -0.16 -20.59
CA VAL A 312 1.49 0.23 -20.03
C VAL A 312 0.76 1.16 -20.98
N ASP A 313 -0.51 0.84 -21.23
CA ASP A 313 -1.47 1.69 -21.91
C ASP A 313 -2.68 1.90 -21.00
N HIS A 314 -2.83 3.11 -20.48
CA HIS A 314 -3.92 3.44 -19.57
C HIS A 314 -5.31 3.22 -20.20
N GLN A 315 -5.43 3.24 -21.54
CA GLN A 315 -6.70 3.05 -22.24
C GLN A 315 -7.24 1.63 -22.12
N LYS A 316 -6.39 0.67 -21.74
CA LYS A 316 -6.76 -0.73 -21.52
C LYS A 316 -7.41 -0.98 -20.16
N VAL A 317 -7.42 0.01 -19.27
CA VAL A 317 -8.06 -0.10 -17.96
C VAL A 317 -9.57 0.01 -18.12
N ALA A 318 -10.32 -0.97 -17.60
CA ALA A 318 -11.77 -0.92 -17.51
C ALA A 318 -12.25 -1.48 -16.17
N GLU A 319 -13.32 -0.91 -15.61
CA GLU A 319 -13.95 -1.40 -14.39
C GLU A 319 -15.31 -2.03 -14.67
N TYR A 320 -15.53 -3.22 -14.10
CA TYR A 320 -16.77 -3.99 -14.16
C TYR A 320 -17.53 -3.91 -12.83
N VAL A 321 -18.85 -4.12 -12.86
CA VAL A 321 -19.72 -4.07 -11.66
C VAL A 321 -20.70 -5.24 -11.55
N ASP A 322 -20.45 -6.33 -12.29
CA ASP A 322 -21.34 -7.49 -12.34
C ASP A 322 -21.58 -8.11 -10.96
N HIS A 323 -20.52 -8.17 -10.14
CA HIS A 323 -20.56 -8.64 -8.75
C HIS A 323 -20.34 -7.52 -7.72
N SER A 324 -20.50 -6.25 -8.13
CA SER A 324 -20.32 -5.08 -7.27
C SER A 324 -21.64 -4.34 -7.08
N TRP A 325 -21.87 -3.73 -5.92
CA TRP A 325 -23.10 -2.99 -5.59
C TRP A 325 -23.21 -1.61 -6.29
N TYR A 326 -23.06 -1.59 -7.61
CA TYR A 326 -23.23 -0.40 -8.46
C TYR A 326 -24.13 -0.69 -9.67
N GLY A 327 -24.79 0.32 -10.21
CA GLY A 327 -25.47 0.26 -11.50
C GLY A 327 -24.65 0.94 -12.59
N TYR A 328 -24.58 0.33 -13.77
CA TYR A 328 -24.08 0.95 -15.00
C TYR A 328 -25.21 1.14 -16.00
N ALA A 329 -25.26 2.30 -16.65
CA ALA A 329 -26.24 2.60 -17.68
C ALA A 329 -26.12 1.67 -18.90
N GLU A 330 -24.90 1.26 -19.27
CA GLU A 330 -24.65 0.32 -20.37
C GLU A 330 -25.05 -1.15 -20.05
N GLY A 331 -25.41 -1.44 -18.80
CA GLY A 331 -25.89 -2.76 -18.36
C GLY A 331 -24.77 -3.73 -17.96
N LYS A 332 -25.16 -5.00 -17.74
CA LYS A 332 -24.26 -6.08 -17.27
C LYS A 332 -23.24 -6.49 -18.34
N GLY A 333 -22.07 -6.95 -17.89
CA GLY A 333 -20.99 -7.45 -18.73
C GLY A 333 -20.24 -6.37 -19.52
N LYS A 334 -20.42 -5.10 -19.17
CA LYS A 334 -19.75 -3.96 -19.80
C LYS A 334 -18.74 -3.34 -18.85
N GLY A 335 -17.48 -3.38 -19.24
CA GLY A 335 -16.40 -2.66 -18.57
C GLY A 335 -16.35 -1.22 -19.07
N LEU A 336 -16.26 -0.27 -18.14
CA LEU A 336 -16.11 1.15 -18.48
C LEU A 336 -14.68 1.60 -18.20
N HIS A 337 -14.04 2.21 -19.19
CA HIS A 337 -12.80 2.94 -18.95
C HIS A 337 -13.07 4.12 -18.00
N PRO A 338 -12.18 4.46 -17.05
CA PRO A 338 -12.45 5.46 -16.02
C PRO A 338 -12.90 6.84 -16.53
N TRP A 339 -12.47 7.31 -17.70
CA TRP A 339 -13.01 8.54 -18.30
C TRP A 339 -14.53 8.52 -18.59
N LYS A 340 -15.13 7.33 -18.72
CA LYS A 340 -16.57 7.11 -18.86
C LYS A 340 -17.15 6.38 -17.64
N GLY A 341 -16.34 6.14 -16.60
CA GLY A 341 -16.75 5.37 -15.44
C GLY A 341 -17.91 6.01 -14.69
N GLU A 342 -18.75 5.16 -14.12
CA GLU A 342 -19.92 5.50 -13.33
C GLU A 342 -19.76 4.96 -11.91
N SER A 343 -20.32 5.66 -10.92
CA SER A 343 -20.24 5.27 -9.51
C SER A 343 -21.62 5.41 -8.85
N GLU A 344 -22.64 4.83 -9.49
CA GLU A 344 -24.02 4.87 -9.03
C GLU A 344 -24.30 3.70 -8.08
N PRO A 345 -24.41 3.93 -6.75
CA PRO A 345 -24.58 2.85 -5.78
C PRO A 345 -25.93 2.14 -5.98
N ALA A 346 -25.91 0.82 -5.96
CA ALA A 346 -27.08 -0.05 -6.12
C ALA A 346 -26.92 -1.28 -5.21
N TYR A 347 -27.11 -1.09 -3.90
CA TYR A 347 -26.98 -2.14 -2.91
C TYR A 347 -28.08 -3.20 -3.07
N THR A 348 -27.66 -4.44 -3.24
CA THR A 348 -28.54 -5.62 -3.32
C THR A 348 -28.07 -6.75 -2.40
N GLY A 349 -27.18 -6.42 -1.45
CA GLY A 349 -26.67 -7.37 -0.48
C GLY A 349 -27.68 -7.65 0.66
N PRO A 350 -27.34 -8.56 1.58
CA PRO A 350 -28.21 -8.93 2.69
C PRO A 350 -28.40 -7.77 3.69
N THR A 351 -29.53 -7.77 4.40
CA THR A 351 -29.78 -6.88 5.54
C THR A 351 -29.15 -7.46 6.81
N PRO A 352 -28.37 -6.71 7.59
CA PRO A 352 -27.87 -7.18 8.88
C PRO A 352 -28.98 -7.52 9.89
N PRO A 353 -28.81 -8.55 10.76
CA PRO A 353 -27.68 -9.48 10.78
C PRO A 353 -27.81 -10.55 9.69
N TYR A 354 -26.68 -10.94 9.11
CA TYR A 354 -26.59 -12.05 8.16
C TYR A 354 -25.33 -12.87 8.42
N GLU A 355 -25.35 -14.14 8.04
CA GLU A 355 -24.23 -15.05 8.23
C GLU A 355 -23.35 -15.15 6.98
N PHE A 356 -23.97 -15.18 5.79
CA PHE A 356 -23.29 -15.36 4.50
C PHE A 356 -23.80 -14.36 3.45
N LEU A 357 -22.92 -13.99 2.53
CA LEU A 357 -23.26 -13.28 1.30
C LEU A 357 -23.85 -14.24 0.26
N ASP A 358 -24.72 -13.70 -0.62
CA ASP A 358 -25.06 -14.36 -1.89
C ASP A 358 -23.94 -14.10 -2.89
N THR A 359 -23.00 -15.04 -2.95
CA THR A 359 -21.80 -14.94 -3.77
C THR A 359 -22.02 -15.21 -5.25
N ALA A 360 -23.22 -15.66 -5.65
CA ALA A 360 -23.63 -15.77 -7.05
C ALA A 360 -24.15 -14.43 -7.61
N ALA A 361 -24.57 -13.51 -6.73
CA ALA A 361 -25.03 -12.17 -7.07
C ALA A 361 -23.94 -11.12 -6.78
N LYS A 362 -24.32 -9.86 -6.57
CA LYS A 362 -23.41 -8.78 -6.17
C LYS A 362 -23.06 -8.91 -4.70
N TYR A 363 -21.78 -8.85 -4.38
CA TYR A 363 -21.28 -9.14 -3.04
C TYR A 363 -20.22 -8.17 -2.52
N SER A 364 -19.90 -7.07 -3.21
CA SER A 364 -18.85 -6.14 -2.76
C SER A 364 -19.10 -4.69 -3.15
N TRP A 365 -18.62 -3.74 -2.35
CA TRP A 365 -18.50 -2.32 -2.73
C TRP A 365 -17.27 -2.00 -3.57
N VAL A 366 -16.37 -2.97 -3.78
CA VAL A 366 -15.22 -2.82 -4.68
C VAL A 366 -15.67 -3.10 -6.12
N LYS A 367 -15.35 -2.21 -7.07
CA LYS A 367 -15.51 -2.48 -8.52
C LYS A 367 -14.49 -3.54 -8.97
N ALA A 368 -14.68 -4.14 -10.14
CA ALA A 368 -13.78 -5.16 -10.68
C ALA A 368 -12.93 -4.61 -11.84
N PRO A 369 -11.78 -3.97 -11.57
CA PRO A 369 -10.90 -3.47 -12.63
C PRO A 369 -10.20 -4.63 -13.36
N ARG A 370 -10.06 -4.48 -14.67
CA ARG A 370 -9.35 -5.36 -15.58
C ARG A 370 -8.44 -4.52 -16.47
N TYR A 371 -7.32 -5.09 -16.86
CA TYR A 371 -6.42 -4.51 -17.86
C TYR A 371 -6.46 -5.42 -19.08
N ASP A 372 -6.99 -4.93 -20.19
CA ASP A 372 -7.16 -5.74 -21.40
C ASP A 372 -7.94 -7.04 -21.11
N GLU A 373 -9.06 -6.92 -20.39
CA GLU A 373 -9.93 -8.03 -19.95
C GLU A 373 -9.35 -8.99 -18.89
N LEU A 374 -8.10 -8.77 -18.44
CA LEU A 374 -7.43 -9.65 -17.49
C LEU A 374 -7.42 -9.05 -16.07
N PRO A 375 -7.62 -9.88 -15.02
CA PRO A 375 -7.36 -9.46 -13.66
C PRO A 375 -5.85 -9.29 -13.48
N MET A 376 -5.44 -8.19 -12.86
CA MET A 376 -4.04 -7.87 -12.60
C MET A 376 -3.79 -7.77 -11.10
N GLU A 377 -2.70 -8.38 -10.65
CA GLU A 377 -2.13 -8.10 -9.35
C GLU A 377 -1.25 -6.85 -9.41
N VAL A 378 -1.39 -5.97 -8.43
CA VAL A 378 -0.60 -4.75 -8.30
C VAL A 378 0.06 -4.70 -6.91
N GLY A 379 1.10 -3.89 -6.77
CA GLY A 379 1.80 -3.71 -5.49
C GLY A 379 3.29 -4.00 -5.59
N PRO A 380 3.97 -4.12 -4.44
CA PRO A 380 5.42 -4.30 -4.40
C PRO A 380 5.89 -5.50 -5.23
N LEU A 381 5.17 -6.63 -5.22
CA LEU A 381 5.51 -7.78 -6.05
C LEU A 381 5.46 -7.45 -7.54
N ALA A 382 4.36 -6.84 -8.01
CA ALA A 382 4.24 -6.44 -9.41
C ALA A 382 5.37 -5.50 -9.84
N ARG A 383 5.67 -4.48 -9.02
CA ARG A 383 6.72 -3.51 -9.29
C ARG A 383 8.11 -4.14 -9.32
N VAL A 384 8.42 -4.99 -8.34
CA VAL A 384 9.70 -5.72 -8.28
C VAL A 384 9.85 -6.65 -9.49
N LEU A 385 8.80 -7.37 -9.89
CA LEU A 385 8.85 -8.26 -11.06
C LEU A 385 9.04 -7.47 -12.37
N VAL A 386 8.30 -6.37 -12.56
CA VAL A 386 8.45 -5.49 -13.73
C VAL A 386 9.85 -4.90 -13.78
N ALA A 387 10.37 -4.39 -12.67
CA ALA A 387 11.72 -3.83 -12.61
C ALA A 387 12.81 -4.88 -12.83
N TYR A 388 12.65 -6.07 -12.25
CA TYR A 388 13.57 -7.20 -12.47
C TYR A 388 13.61 -7.61 -13.94
N ALA A 389 12.44 -7.83 -14.54
CA ALA A 389 12.29 -8.24 -15.94
C ALA A 389 12.75 -7.16 -16.93
N SER A 390 12.61 -5.88 -16.56
CA SER A 390 13.10 -4.73 -17.35
C SER A 390 14.60 -4.47 -17.19
N GLY A 391 15.31 -5.26 -16.38
CA GLY A 391 16.77 -5.14 -16.20
C GLY A 391 17.21 -3.99 -15.28
N HIS A 392 16.34 -3.50 -14.40
CA HIS A 392 16.70 -2.51 -13.39
C HIS A 392 17.73 -3.11 -12.42
N GLN A 393 18.95 -2.58 -12.43
CA GLN A 393 20.14 -3.25 -11.88
C GLN A 393 20.04 -3.44 -10.37
N GLU A 394 19.61 -2.41 -9.65
CA GLU A 394 19.48 -2.41 -8.19
C GLU A 394 18.40 -3.40 -7.74
N THR A 395 17.28 -3.47 -8.46
CA THR A 395 16.21 -4.44 -8.17
C THR A 395 16.71 -5.86 -8.39
N LYS A 396 17.41 -6.10 -9.52
CA LYS A 396 17.96 -7.42 -9.82
C LYS A 396 18.92 -7.91 -8.74
N ALA A 397 19.86 -7.06 -8.33
CA ALA A 397 20.81 -7.39 -7.28
C ALA A 397 20.13 -7.74 -5.94
N LEU A 398 19.07 -7.02 -5.55
CA LEU A 398 18.37 -7.29 -4.31
C LEU A 398 17.48 -8.54 -4.38
N VAL A 399 16.79 -8.77 -5.50
CA VAL A 399 16.03 -10.01 -5.71
C VAL A 399 16.96 -11.22 -5.64
N ASP A 400 18.07 -11.19 -6.37
CA ASP A 400 19.05 -12.29 -6.38
C ASP A 400 19.65 -12.53 -4.98
N LEU A 401 19.92 -11.45 -4.23
CA LEU A 401 20.39 -11.53 -2.84
C LEU A 401 19.36 -12.18 -1.91
N VAL A 402 18.08 -11.79 -1.99
CA VAL A 402 17.02 -12.34 -1.15
C VAL A 402 16.76 -13.82 -1.47
N LEU A 403 16.66 -14.17 -2.75
CA LEU A 403 16.49 -15.56 -3.19
C LEU A 403 17.69 -16.42 -2.75
N GLY A 404 18.91 -15.92 -2.93
CA GLY A 404 20.14 -16.60 -2.50
C GLY A 404 20.22 -16.80 -0.99
N LYS A 405 19.88 -15.78 -0.19
CA LYS A 405 19.86 -15.88 1.29
C LYS A 405 18.81 -16.87 1.79
N LEU A 406 17.66 -16.95 1.13
CA LEU A 406 16.61 -17.90 1.49
C LEU A 406 16.83 -19.29 0.88
N GLY A 407 17.73 -19.44 -0.10
CA GLY A 407 17.97 -20.71 -0.79
C GLY A 407 16.73 -21.21 -1.54
N VAL A 408 15.98 -20.30 -2.17
CA VAL A 408 14.76 -20.58 -2.94
C VAL A 408 14.90 -20.10 -4.38
N GLY A 409 14.20 -20.74 -5.32
CA GLY A 409 14.21 -20.36 -6.73
C GLY A 409 13.27 -19.19 -7.05
N ALA A 410 13.32 -18.69 -8.29
CA ALA A 410 12.51 -17.55 -8.74
C ALA A 410 10.98 -17.78 -8.60
N ASP A 411 10.53 -19.03 -8.68
CA ASP A 411 9.11 -19.38 -8.48
C ASP A 411 8.56 -18.94 -7.12
N ALA A 412 9.44 -18.82 -6.11
CA ALA A 412 9.10 -18.33 -4.77
C ALA A 412 8.54 -16.91 -4.78
N LEU A 413 8.85 -16.09 -5.79
CA LEU A 413 8.33 -14.73 -5.91
C LEU A 413 6.80 -14.73 -6.08
N PHE A 414 6.23 -15.76 -6.69
CA PHE A 414 4.80 -15.84 -6.99
C PHE A 414 3.98 -16.42 -5.82
N SER A 415 4.17 -15.87 -4.62
CA SER A 415 3.61 -16.41 -3.38
C SER A 415 3.32 -15.32 -2.34
N THR A 416 2.64 -15.70 -1.25
CA THR A 416 2.47 -14.85 -0.06
C THR A 416 3.81 -14.42 0.51
N LEU A 417 4.78 -15.33 0.63
CA LEU A 417 6.13 -14.98 1.11
C LEU A 417 6.86 -14.06 0.12
N GLY A 418 6.69 -14.31 -1.18
CA GLY A 418 7.23 -13.51 -2.27
C GLY A 418 6.73 -12.07 -2.25
N ARG A 419 5.42 -11.84 -1.99
CA ARG A 419 4.87 -10.48 -1.80
C ARG A 419 5.49 -9.77 -0.60
N THR A 420 5.62 -10.46 0.52
CA THR A 420 6.22 -9.89 1.73
C THR A 420 7.70 -9.56 1.50
N ALA A 421 8.43 -10.43 0.82
CA ALA A 421 9.82 -10.18 0.43
C ALA A 421 9.95 -8.99 -0.55
N ALA A 422 9.08 -8.92 -1.56
CA ALA A 422 9.06 -7.84 -2.53
C ALA A 422 8.80 -6.48 -1.87
N ARG A 423 7.96 -6.41 -0.83
CA ARG A 423 7.76 -5.18 -0.04
C ARG A 423 9.03 -4.73 0.68
N GLY A 424 9.81 -5.66 1.22
CA GLY A 424 11.13 -5.34 1.79
C GLY A 424 12.09 -4.81 0.74
N ILE A 425 12.17 -5.48 -0.42
CA ILE A 425 13.03 -5.06 -1.54
C ILE A 425 12.65 -3.65 -2.01
N ASP A 426 11.37 -3.40 -2.27
CA ASP A 426 10.85 -2.10 -2.69
C ASP A 426 11.16 -1.01 -1.64
N CYS A 427 10.94 -1.30 -0.35
CA CYS A 427 11.28 -0.39 0.75
C CYS A 427 12.78 -0.06 0.79
N LEU A 428 13.64 -1.06 0.65
CA LEU A 428 15.10 -0.88 0.66
C LEU A 428 15.58 -0.04 -0.53
N LEU A 429 15.06 -0.31 -1.73
CA LEU A 429 15.36 0.47 -2.93
C LEU A 429 15.03 1.95 -2.71
N ILE A 430 13.81 2.23 -2.26
CA ILE A 430 13.33 3.60 -2.07
C ILE A 430 14.07 4.30 -0.92
N ALA A 431 14.35 3.59 0.19
CA ALA A 431 15.10 4.14 1.32
C ALA A 431 16.55 4.53 0.94
N ARG A 432 17.15 3.82 -0.03
CA ARG A 432 18.47 4.14 -0.57
C ARG A 432 18.44 5.28 -1.58
N GLN A 433 17.38 5.37 -2.39
CA GLN A 433 17.28 6.37 -3.45
C GLN A 433 16.80 7.74 -2.96
N THR A 434 15.91 7.79 -1.96
CA THR A 434 15.31 9.06 -1.48
C THR A 434 16.35 10.11 -1.05
N PRO A 435 17.46 9.76 -0.35
CA PRO A 435 18.55 10.69 -0.07
C PRO A 435 19.20 11.31 -1.33
N ASN A 436 19.26 10.58 -2.44
CA ASN A 436 19.86 11.08 -3.68
C ASN A 436 19.02 12.20 -4.30
N TRP A 437 17.68 12.07 -4.29
CA TRP A 437 16.80 13.16 -4.72
C TRP A 437 16.90 14.40 -3.83
N LEU A 438 17.14 14.23 -2.53
CA LEU A 438 17.43 15.36 -1.65
C LEU A 438 18.75 16.04 -2.02
N ASP A 439 19.80 15.27 -2.31
CA ASP A 439 21.09 15.83 -2.72
C ASP A 439 20.97 16.54 -4.09
N GLU A 440 20.16 16.03 -5.03
CA GLU A 440 19.81 16.72 -6.27
C GLU A 440 19.08 18.05 -6.03
N LEU A 441 18.09 18.05 -5.12
CA LEU A 441 17.36 19.27 -4.73
C LEU A 441 18.31 20.31 -4.14
N ILE A 442 19.19 19.91 -3.21
CA ILE A 442 20.21 20.78 -2.62
C ILE A 442 21.10 21.36 -3.72
N ASN A 443 21.55 20.53 -4.68
CA ASN A 443 22.40 20.96 -5.78
C ASN A 443 21.71 21.98 -6.71
N ASN A 444 20.41 21.85 -6.96
CA ASN A 444 19.65 22.85 -7.74
C ASN A 444 19.58 24.18 -6.99
N ILE A 445 19.27 24.13 -5.69
CA ILE A 445 19.19 25.31 -4.82
C ILE A 445 20.54 26.04 -4.76
N SER A 446 21.64 25.30 -4.59
CA SER A 446 23.00 25.88 -4.56
C SER A 446 23.42 26.54 -5.88
N ARG A 447 22.81 26.15 -7.01
CA ARG A 447 23.01 26.80 -8.32
C ARG A 447 22.05 27.98 -8.57
N GLY A 448 21.19 28.29 -7.60
CA GLY A 448 20.22 29.40 -7.67
C GLY A 448 18.89 29.04 -8.34
N ASP A 449 18.62 27.77 -8.65
CA ASP A 449 17.27 27.38 -9.10
C ASP A 449 16.35 27.19 -7.88
N LEU A 450 15.52 28.20 -7.63
CA LEU A 450 14.56 28.24 -6.52
C LEU A 450 13.11 28.02 -6.97
N ARG A 451 12.87 27.74 -8.26
CA ARG A 451 11.52 27.63 -8.82
C ARG A 451 10.80 26.42 -8.23
N ILE A 452 9.56 26.60 -7.78
CA ILE A 452 8.78 25.52 -7.13
C ILE A 452 7.32 25.40 -7.59
N HIS A 453 6.81 26.41 -8.29
CA HIS A 453 5.48 26.40 -8.87
C HIS A 453 5.53 27.03 -10.28
N SER A 454 4.77 26.43 -11.20
CA SER A 454 4.44 27.05 -12.47
C SER A 454 3.07 27.72 -12.36
N GLY A 455 3.04 29.05 -12.51
CA GLY A 455 1.80 29.83 -12.55
C GLY A 455 0.99 29.64 -13.83
N GLU A 456 1.51 28.87 -14.80
CA GLU A 456 0.81 28.57 -16.05
C GLU A 456 -0.52 27.86 -15.76
N MET A 457 -1.60 28.31 -16.41
CA MET A 457 -2.94 27.72 -16.28
C MET A 457 -3.44 27.70 -14.81
N TRP A 458 -2.98 28.61 -13.96
CA TRP A 458 -3.51 28.74 -12.60
C TRP A 458 -4.92 29.35 -12.58
N ASP A 459 -5.18 30.33 -13.45
CA ASP A 459 -6.50 30.95 -13.60
C ASP A 459 -7.40 30.07 -14.49
N PRO A 460 -8.60 29.68 -14.03
CA PRO A 460 -9.52 28.87 -14.83
C PRO A 460 -9.93 29.50 -16.16
N SER A 461 -9.82 30.82 -16.32
CA SER A 461 -10.09 31.51 -17.59
C SER A 461 -9.11 31.15 -18.70
N ASP A 462 -7.92 30.65 -18.38
CA ASP A 462 -6.92 30.20 -19.35
C ASP A 462 -7.16 28.76 -19.82
N TRP A 463 -8.08 28.02 -19.19
CA TRP A 463 -8.29 26.61 -19.49
C TRP A 463 -9.08 26.42 -20.79
N PRO A 464 -8.82 25.33 -21.53
CA PRO A 464 -9.71 24.95 -22.63
C PRO A 464 -11.11 24.63 -22.09
N ALA A 465 -12.14 24.85 -22.92
CA ALA A 465 -13.54 24.59 -22.56
C ALA A 465 -13.76 23.13 -22.12
N GLU A 466 -13.04 22.18 -22.73
CA GLU A 466 -13.00 20.79 -22.31
C GLU A 466 -11.56 20.27 -22.26
N ALA A 467 -11.25 19.49 -21.24
CA ALA A 467 -9.99 18.77 -21.11
C ALA A 467 -10.21 17.38 -20.49
N SER A 468 -9.37 16.43 -20.85
CA SER A 468 -9.31 15.11 -20.20
C SER A 468 -7.87 14.82 -19.84
N GLY A 469 -7.65 14.29 -18.64
CA GLY A 469 -6.32 13.90 -18.20
C GLY A 469 -6.34 12.69 -17.30
N TYR A 470 -5.15 12.18 -17.03
CA TYR A 470 -4.93 11.09 -16.11
C TYR A 470 -3.66 11.33 -15.28
N GLY A 471 -3.65 10.84 -14.05
CA GLY A 471 -2.51 10.92 -13.15
C GLY A 471 -2.22 9.54 -12.63
N LEU A 472 -1.11 8.97 -13.12
CA LEU A 472 -0.62 7.66 -12.66
C LEU A 472 0.36 7.84 -11.51
N HIS A 473 0.34 6.86 -10.62
CA HIS A 473 1.18 6.80 -9.44
C HIS A 473 1.41 5.35 -9.02
N GLU A 474 2.56 5.07 -8.43
CA GLU A 474 2.79 3.84 -7.68
C GLU A 474 2.66 4.11 -6.18
N ALA A 475 1.44 3.93 -5.65
CA ALA A 475 1.22 3.95 -4.21
C ALA A 475 1.97 2.78 -3.53
N PRO A 476 2.15 2.77 -2.21
CA PRO A 476 2.78 1.64 -1.51
C PRO A 476 2.11 0.29 -1.82
N ARG A 477 0.80 0.31 -2.08
CA ARG A 477 0.00 -0.88 -2.41
C ARG A 477 -0.08 -1.20 -3.91
N GLY A 478 0.47 -0.36 -4.79
CA GLY A 478 0.58 -0.62 -6.23
C GLY A 478 0.09 0.49 -7.15
N ALA A 479 -0.30 0.09 -8.36
CA ALA A 479 -0.75 0.96 -9.45
C ALA A 479 -2.04 1.73 -9.09
N LEU A 480 -1.90 3.05 -8.98
CA LEU A 480 -2.97 4.02 -8.73
C LEU A 480 -3.15 4.91 -9.95
N GLY A 481 -4.38 5.04 -10.43
CA GLY A 481 -4.72 5.98 -11.49
C GLY A 481 -5.91 6.85 -11.11
N HIS A 482 -5.80 8.15 -11.38
CA HIS A 482 -6.91 9.10 -11.32
C HIS A 482 -7.19 9.61 -12.73
N TRP A 483 -8.45 9.59 -13.15
CA TRP A 483 -8.89 10.11 -14.45
C TRP A 483 -9.87 11.25 -14.23
N ILE A 484 -9.62 12.36 -14.90
CA ILE A 484 -10.42 13.58 -14.79
C ILE A 484 -10.91 14.02 -16.17
N LYS A 485 -12.16 14.49 -16.19
CA LYS A 485 -12.70 15.30 -17.28
C LYS A 485 -13.09 16.67 -16.73
N ILE A 486 -12.58 17.72 -17.34
CA ILE A 486 -12.87 19.11 -17.03
C ILE A 486 -13.76 19.64 -18.15
N ARG A 487 -14.85 20.31 -17.79
CA ARG A 487 -15.74 21.03 -18.70
C ARG A 487 -16.16 22.33 -18.04
N ASP A 488 -16.13 23.43 -18.78
CA ASP A 488 -16.58 24.74 -18.32
C ASP A 488 -15.98 25.10 -16.94
N GLN A 489 -14.65 24.92 -16.81
CA GLN A 489 -13.86 25.18 -15.60
C GLN A 489 -14.19 24.31 -14.38
N LYS A 490 -15.04 23.28 -14.54
CA LYS A 490 -15.46 22.38 -13.45
C LYS A 490 -15.13 20.93 -13.77
N ILE A 491 -15.01 20.12 -12.72
CA ILE A 491 -14.90 18.67 -12.85
C ILE A 491 -16.23 18.12 -13.38
N TYR A 492 -16.22 17.64 -14.63
CA TYR A 492 -17.35 16.95 -15.25
C TYR A 492 -17.42 15.50 -14.79
N ASN A 493 -16.27 14.81 -14.81
CA ASN A 493 -16.15 13.44 -14.29
C ASN A 493 -14.82 13.25 -13.58
N TYR A 494 -14.83 12.43 -12.53
CA TYR A 494 -13.64 12.03 -11.81
C TYR A 494 -13.78 10.56 -11.41
N GLN A 495 -12.80 9.74 -11.76
CA GLN A 495 -12.77 8.32 -11.41
C GLN A 495 -11.38 7.94 -10.92
N ALA A 496 -11.31 7.05 -9.94
CA ALA A 496 -10.04 6.55 -9.40
C ALA A 496 -10.04 5.03 -9.40
N VAL A 497 -9.05 4.44 -10.05
CA VAL A 497 -8.80 2.99 -9.96
C VAL A 497 -7.58 2.81 -9.07
N VAL A 498 -7.82 2.26 -7.89
CA VAL A 498 -6.89 2.29 -6.75
C VAL A 498 -6.30 0.89 -6.53
N PRO A 499 -5.10 0.72 -5.93
CA PRO A 499 -4.43 -0.58 -5.93
C PRO A 499 -5.24 -1.69 -5.24
N SER A 500 -5.86 -1.38 -4.11
CA SER A 500 -6.75 -2.31 -3.42
C SER A 500 -8.02 -2.61 -4.22
N THR A 501 -8.47 -1.73 -5.13
CA THR A 501 -9.58 -2.02 -6.06
C THR A 501 -9.19 -3.14 -7.01
N TRP A 502 -7.94 -3.14 -7.51
CA TRP A 502 -7.39 -4.24 -8.30
C TRP A 502 -7.31 -5.52 -7.50
N ASN A 503 -6.66 -5.48 -6.34
CA ASN A 503 -6.34 -6.71 -5.62
C ASN A 503 -7.54 -7.33 -4.90
N ALA A 504 -8.42 -6.50 -4.33
CA ALA A 504 -9.65 -6.94 -3.66
C ALA A 504 -10.85 -7.09 -4.61
N SER A 505 -10.62 -6.97 -5.93
CA SER A 505 -11.63 -7.06 -6.98
C SER A 505 -12.54 -8.28 -6.78
N PRO A 506 -13.87 -8.10 -6.83
CA PRO A 506 -14.76 -9.23 -6.99
C PRO A 506 -14.65 -9.80 -8.41
N ARG A 507 -15.45 -10.82 -8.70
CA ARG A 507 -15.53 -11.44 -10.02
C ARG A 507 -16.14 -10.49 -11.06
N ASP A 508 -15.75 -10.67 -12.31
CA ASP A 508 -16.39 -10.02 -13.46
C ASP A 508 -17.47 -10.93 -14.07
N ALA A 509 -18.12 -10.51 -15.15
CA ALA A 509 -19.11 -11.31 -15.86
C ALA A 509 -18.60 -12.67 -16.40
N LYS A 510 -17.28 -12.84 -16.56
CA LYS A 510 -16.65 -14.10 -16.98
C LYS A 510 -16.35 -15.02 -15.79
N GLY A 511 -16.67 -14.60 -14.56
CA GLY A 511 -16.38 -15.32 -13.33
C GLY A 511 -14.90 -15.31 -12.95
N GLN A 512 -14.08 -14.43 -13.54
CA GLN A 512 -12.64 -14.37 -13.24
C GLN A 512 -12.43 -13.79 -11.84
N ARG A 513 -11.73 -14.54 -10.99
CA ARG A 513 -11.35 -14.12 -9.63
C ARG A 513 -10.40 -12.92 -9.65
N GLY A 514 -10.53 -12.05 -8.65
CA GLY A 514 -9.49 -11.06 -8.34
C GLY A 514 -8.28 -11.68 -7.62
N PRO A 515 -7.18 -10.92 -7.45
CA PRO A 515 -5.95 -11.39 -6.80
C PRO A 515 -6.13 -11.96 -5.38
N TYR A 516 -6.95 -11.35 -4.52
CA TYR A 516 -7.20 -11.88 -3.16
C TYR A 516 -7.87 -13.25 -3.20
N GLU A 517 -8.94 -13.37 -3.99
CA GLU A 517 -9.68 -14.64 -4.14
C GLU A 517 -8.78 -15.72 -4.74
N ALA A 518 -8.03 -15.38 -5.80
CA ALA A 518 -7.13 -16.32 -6.46
C ALA A 518 -6.00 -16.80 -5.53
N ALA A 519 -5.41 -15.90 -4.73
CA ALA A 519 -4.32 -16.25 -3.82
C ALA A 519 -4.77 -17.15 -2.66
N LEU A 520 -6.04 -17.09 -2.24
CA LEU A 520 -6.54 -17.94 -1.17
C LEU A 520 -6.78 -19.39 -1.62
N VAL A 521 -7.14 -19.62 -2.89
CA VAL A 521 -7.39 -20.96 -3.42
C VAL A 521 -6.13 -21.82 -3.32
N GLY A 522 -6.29 -23.04 -2.78
CA GLY A 522 -5.19 -23.97 -2.54
C GLY A 522 -4.47 -23.77 -1.19
N THR A 523 -4.85 -22.77 -0.40
CA THR A 523 -4.24 -22.55 0.93
C THR A 523 -4.71 -23.63 1.91
N PRO A 524 -3.79 -24.37 2.57
CA PRO A 524 -4.13 -25.27 3.66
C PRO A 524 -4.60 -24.49 4.89
N VAL A 525 -5.59 -25.01 5.61
CA VAL A 525 -6.15 -24.41 6.83
C VAL A 525 -6.02 -25.40 7.98
N ALA A 526 -5.13 -25.13 8.94
CA ALA A 526 -4.92 -26.02 10.07
C ALA A 526 -6.11 -26.00 11.04
N ASN A 527 -6.74 -24.84 11.22
CA ASN A 527 -7.90 -24.69 12.08
C ASN A 527 -8.91 -23.66 11.52
N ILE A 528 -10.10 -24.13 11.17
CA ILE A 528 -11.19 -23.31 10.64
C ILE A 528 -11.64 -22.19 11.59
N ASN A 529 -11.54 -22.40 12.91
CA ASN A 529 -11.94 -21.42 13.92
C ASN A 529 -10.84 -20.38 14.18
N MET A 530 -9.62 -20.60 13.67
CA MET A 530 -8.48 -19.69 13.77
C MET A 530 -7.80 -19.59 12.39
N PRO A 531 -8.43 -18.96 11.39
CA PRO A 531 -7.96 -18.96 10.00
C PRO A 531 -6.75 -18.05 9.76
N LEU A 532 -5.66 -18.31 10.49
CA LEU A 532 -4.40 -17.57 10.41
C LEU A 532 -3.84 -17.56 8.99
N GLU A 533 -4.02 -18.64 8.25
CA GLU A 533 -3.52 -18.79 6.89
C GLU A 533 -4.21 -17.86 5.89
N ILE A 534 -5.51 -17.56 6.12
CA ILE A 534 -6.23 -16.53 5.36
C ILE A 534 -5.62 -15.16 5.65
N LEU A 535 -5.38 -14.84 6.94
CA LEU A 535 -4.79 -13.56 7.33
C LEU A 535 -3.41 -13.36 6.73
N ARG A 536 -2.53 -14.37 6.76
CA ARG A 536 -1.19 -14.30 6.15
C ARG A 536 -1.25 -13.90 4.68
N THR A 537 -2.08 -14.60 3.90
CA THR A 537 -2.20 -14.32 2.47
C THR A 537 -2.78 -12.94 2.23
N ILE A 538 -3.90 -12.61 2.87
CA ILE A 538 -4.58 -11.32 2.68
C ILE A 538 -3.69 -10.15 3.13
N HIS A 539 -3.08 -10.21 4.32
CA HIS A 539 -2.18 -9.16 4.79
C HIS A 539 -0.93 -9.01 3.93
N SER A 540 -0.45 -10.04 3.22
CA SER A 540 0.71 -9.89 2.33
C SER A 540 0.48 -8.89 1.18
N PHE A 541 -0.78 -8.66 0.81
CA PHE A 541 -1.16 -7.63 -0.16
C PHE A 541 -1.30 -6.23 0.44
N ASP A 542 -1.22 -6.09 1.77
CA ASP A 542 -1.45 -4.85 2.50
C ASP A 542 -2.82 -4.19 2.15
N PRO A 543 -3.95 -4.83 2.51
CA PRO A 543 -5.27 -4.34 2.13
C PRO A 543 -5.58 -2.97 2.71
N CYS A 544 -6.11 -2.10 1.85
CA CYS A 544 -6.63 -0.81 2.26
C CYS A 544 -7.93 -0.49 1.54
N LEU A 545 -9.03 -0.77 2.23
CA LEU A 545 -10.36 -0.74 1.66
C LEU A 545 -10.94 0.67 1.69
N ALA A 546 -10.48 1.58 2.56
CA ALA A 546 -10.79 2.99 2.34
C ALA A 546 -10.09 3.53 1.10
N CYS A 547 -8.85 3.14 0.75
CA CYS A 547 -8.34 3.54 -0.57
C CYS A 547 -9.23 2.91 -1.68
N ALA A 548 -9.76 1.67 -1.53
CA ALA A 548 -10.57 0.99 -2.57
C ALA A 548 -11.99 1.56 -2.81
N VAL A 549 -12.72 1.90 -1.74
CA VAL A 549 -14.12 2.36 -1.80
C VAL A 549 -14.29 3.83 -1.42
N HIS A 550 -13.18 4.43 -0.98
CA HIS A 550 -13.04 5.79 -0.48
C HIS A 550 -13.91 5.94 0.82
N VAL A 551 -13.36 6.17 2.06
CA VAL A 551 -14.03 6.65 3.36
C VAL A 551 -13.86 8.11 3.95
N LEU A 552 -14.96 8.84 4.27
CA LEU A 552 -15.14 10.16 4.95
C LEU A 552 -16.61 10.29 5.38
N ASP A 553 -16.80 10.68 6.62
CA ASP A 553 -18.07 11.07 7.25
C ASP A 553 -18.39 12.55 6.95
N ALA A 554 -19.64 12.84 6.60
CA ALA A 554 -20.12 14.20 6.32
C ALA A 554 -21.23 14.68 7.27
N THR A 555 -21.66 13.86 8.24
CA THR A 555 -22.77 14.23 9.13
C THR A 555 -22.56 13.55 10.47
N GLY A 556 -21.83 14.20 11.38
CA GLY A 556 -21.45 13.70 12.72
C GLY A 556 -22.57 13.01 13.50
N THR A 557 -22.83 11.77 13.16
CA THR A 557 -23.85 10.90 13.72
C THR A 557 -23.14 9.60 14.03
N GLU A 558 -23.02 9.34 15.32
CA GLU A 558 -22.35 8.19 15.90
C GLU A 558 -23.05 6.90 15.44
N LEU A 559 -22.44 6.13 14.53
CA LEU A 559 -23.02 4.90 13.99
C LEU A 559 -22.70 3.64 14.83
N VAL A 560 -21.77 3.73 15.78
CA VAL A 560 -21.47 2.65 16.73
C VAL A 560 -21.01 3.24 18.06
N GLN A 561 -21.79 3.04 19.12
CA GLN A 561 -21.35 3.26 20.50
C GLN A 561 -20.71 1.96 21.01
N VAL A 562 -19.38 1.92 21.04
CA VAL A 562 -18.68 0.84 21.75
C VAL A 562 -18.76 1.14 23.24
N LYS A 563 -19.71 0.51 23.95
CA LYS A 563 -19.68 0.49 25.42
C LYS A 563 -18.51 -0.36 25.86
N THR A 564 -17.40 0.28 26.22
CA THR A 564 -16.39 -0.33 27.08
C THR A 564 -16.92 -0.31 28.51
N ALA A 565 -17.05 -1.50 29.12
CA ALA A 565 -17.35 -1.64 30.53
C ALA A 565 -16.20 -1.14 31.42
#